data_AF-A0A524CGV0-F1
#
_entry.id   AF-A0A524CGV0-F1
#
_cell.length_a   1.000
_cell.length_b   1.000
_cell.length_c   1.000
_cell.angle_alpha   90.00
_cell.angle_beta   90.00
_cell.angle_gamma   90.00
#
_symmetry.space_group_name_H-M   'P 1'
#
loop_
_entity.id
_entity.type
_entity.pdbx_description
1 polymer ?
#
loop_
_entity_poly.entity_id
_entity_poly.type
_entity_poly.pdbx_seq_one_letter_code
_entity_poly.pdbx_strand_id
1 'polypeptide(L)' 'MSWSPPKKITVIISFIILVLGVGLFLYLILGEPLLSILPVIPIVEYSQFQIYSMIAIGLVFLAWLIMLLGVLVRGM' A
#
# COMPACT_ATOMS: atom_id res chain seq x y z
N MET A 1 -22.66 -18.75 -0.84
CA MET A 1 -22.37 -17.31 -0.73
C MET A 1 -22.37 -16.74 -2.13
N SER A 2 -23.32 -15.87 -2.47
CA SER A 2 -23.31 -15.22 -3.79
C SER A 2 -22.07 -14.31 -3.83
N TRP A 3 -21.19 -14.53 -4.79
CA TRP A 3 -20.05 -13.64 -5.01
C TRP A 3 -20.60 -12.34 -5.59
N SER A 4 -20.92 -11.40 -4.69
CA SER A 4 -21.32 -10.06 -5.08
C SER A 4 -20.08 -9.24 -5.42
N PRO A 5 -20.06 -8.54 -6.57
CA PRO A 5 -18.92 -7.70 -6.93
C PRO A 5 -18.75 -6.56 -5.90
N PRO A 6 -17.51 -6.15 -5.57
CA PRO A 6 -17.25 -5.03 -4.67
C PRO A 6 -17.78 -3.70 -5.25
N LYS A 7 -17.97 -2.69 -4.39
CA LYS A 7 -18.40 -1.36 -4.87
C LYS A 7 -17.33 -0.78 -5.78
N LYS A 8 -17.73 -0.02 -6.82
CA LYS A 8 -16.80 0.74 -7.67
C LYS A 8 -15.83 1.60 -6.83
N ILE A 9 -16.34 2.25 -5.78
CA ILE A 9 -15.53 3.06 -4.86
C ILE A 9 -14.46 2.22 -4.15
N THR A 10 -14.79 1.02 -3.68
CA THR A 10 -13.83 0.12 -3.01
C THR A 10 -12.70 -0.28 -3.95
N VAL A 11 -13.03 -0.59 -5.21
CA VAL A 11 -12.04 -0.89 -6.25
C VAL A 11 -11.13 0.31 -6.49
N ILE A 12 -11.70 1.51 -6.67
CA ILE A 12 -10.91 2.75 -6.89
C ILE A 12 -9.96 3.01 -5.73
N ILE A 13 -10.44 2.94 -4.48
CA ILE A 13 -9.61 3.16 -3.28
C ILE A 13 -8.49 2.12 -3.20
N SER A 14 -8.82 0.84 -3.39
CA SER A 14 -7.82 -0.24 -3.37
C SER A 14 -6.75 -0.04 -4.44
N PHE A 15 -7.13 0.44 -5.63
CA PHE A 15 -6.21 0.67 -6.73
C PHE A 15 -5.29 1.86 -6.46
N ILE A 16 -5.82 2.96 -5.91
CA ILE A 16 -5.01 4.14 -5.52
C ILE A 16 -3.97 3.73 -4.48
N ILE A 17 -4.38 2.99 -3.44
CA ILE A 17 -3.46 2.54 -2.38
C ILE A 17 -2.41 1.58 -2.95
N LEU A 18 -2.81 0.68 -3.87
CA LEU A 18 -1.89 -0.22 -4.55
C LEU A 18 -0.84 0.54 -5.37
N VAL A 19 -1.27 1.53 -6.16
CA VAL A 19 -0.36 2.37 -6.95
C VAL A 19 0.60 3.15 -6.05
N LEU A 20 0.14 3.68 -4.92
CA LEU A 20 1.01 4.33 -3.94
C LEU A 20 2.03 3.36 -3.33
N GLY A 21 1.59 2.16 -2.94
CA GLY A 21 2.47 1.14 -2.36
C GLY A 21 3.53 0.64 -3.36
N VAL A 22 3.10 0.28 -4.57
CA VAL A 22 4.00 -0.17 -5.64
C VAL A 22 4.89 0.96 -6.13
N GLY A 23 4.36 2.17 -6.25
CA GLY A 23 5.13 3.36 -6.64
C GLY A 23 6.23 3.67 -5.63
N LEU A 24 5.90 3.63 -4.33
CA LEU A 24 6.89 3.78 -3.26
C LEU A 24 7.94 2.66 -3.30
N PHE A 25 7.52 1.41 -3.52
CA PHE A 25 8.46 0.29 -3.62
C PHE A 25 9.43 0.42 -4.80
N LEU A 26 8.92 0.77 -5.98
CA LEU A 26 9.74 1.02 -7.17
C LEU A 26 10.67 2.22 -6.96
N TYR A 27 10.20 3.27 -6.30
CA TYR A 27 11.00 4.45 -5.94
C TYR A 27 12.19 4.07 -5.07
N LEU A 28 12.00 3.21 -4.07
CA LEU A 28 13.05 2.73 -3.17
C LEU A 28 14.10 1.88 -3.91
N ILE A 29 13.69 1.06 -4.88
CA ILE A 29 14.60 0.18 -5.62
C ILE A 29 15.38 0.94 -6.71
N LEU A 30 14.73 1.89 -7.38
CA LEU A 30 15.27 2.53 -8.58
C LEU A 30 16.09 3.81 -8.31
N GLY A 31 16.14 4.32 -7.08
CA GLY A 31 16.74 5.64 -6.84
C GLY A 31 17.40 5.84 -5.46
N GLU A 32 18.71 5.62 -5.39
CA GLU A 32 19.54 6.11 -4.28
C GLU A 32 19.56 7.65 -4.10
N PRO A 33 19.54 8.51 -5.14
CA PRO A 33 19.58 9.97 -4.92
C PRO A 33 18.23 10.55 -4.44
N LEU A 34 17.14 9.78 -4.57
CA LEU A 34 15.77 10.24 -4.35
C LEU A 34 15.25 9.98 -2.92
N LEU A 35 15.90 9.10 -2.16
CA LEU A 35 15.65 8.94 -0.71
C LEU A 35 15.81 10.26 0.08
N SER A 36 16.55 11.23 -0.48
CA SER A 36 16.78 12.56 0.10
C SER A 36 15.53 13.45 0.19
N ILE A 37 14.49 13.17 -0.60
CA ILE A 37 13.22 13.93 -0.59
C ILE A 37 12.28 13.42 0.51
N LEU A 38 12.50 12.19 0.99
CA LEU A 38 11.64 11.59 2.01
C LEU A 38 11.97 12.14 3.41
N PRO A 39 10.96 12.46 4.22
CA PRO A 39 11.18 12.95 5.57
C PRO A 39 11.87 11.89 6.43
N VAL A 40 12.91 12.27 7.15
CA VAL A 40 13.62 11.33 8.03
C VAL A 40 12.72 10.99 9.23
N ILE A 41 12.36 9.71 9.36
CA ILE A 41 11.60 9.19 10.50
C ILE A 41 12.60 8.59 11.50
N PRO A 42 12.84 9.21 12.67
CA PRO A 42 13.85 8.75 13.61
C PRO A 42 13.35 7.53 14.39
N ILE A 43 13.55 6.33 13.85
CA ILE A 43 13.37 5.07 14.56
C ILE A 43 14.77 4.49 14.76
N VAL A 44 15.20 4.39 16.02
CA VAL A 44 16.60 4.21 16.44
C VAL A 44 17.24 2.89 15.95
N GLU A 45 16.45 1.95 15.45
CA GLU A 45 16.92 0.61 15.07
C GLU A 45 16.75 0.30 13.57
N TYR A 46 16.08 1.15 12.80
CA TYR A 46 15.73 0.86 11.42
C TYR A 46 16.28 1.92 10.47
N SER A 47 16.87 1.47 9.35
CA SER A 47 17.27 2.39 8.30
C SER A 47 16.03 3.01 7.64
N GLN A 48 16.15 4.23 7.09
CA GLN A 48 15.04 4.88 6.38
C GLN A 48 14.49 3.96 5.26
N PHE A 49 15.38 3.29 4.54
CA PHE A 49 14.99 2.31 3.52
C PHE A 49 14.10 1.19 4.09
N GLN A 50 14.46 0.63 5.26
CA GLN A 50 13.66 -0.41 5.91
C GLN A 50 12.28 0.11 6.33
N ILE A 51 12.24 1.30 6.94
CA ILE A 51 10.98 1.93 7.38
C ILE A 51 10.05 2.15 6.18
N TYR A 52 10.54 2.75 5.10
CA TYR A 52 9.74 2.99 3.90
C TYR A 52 9.35 1.71 3.15
N SER A 53 10.21 0.69 3.19
CA SER A 53 9.87 -0.63 2.64
C SER A 53 8.72 -1.28 3.43
N MET A 54 8.73 -1.17 4.76
CA MET A 54 7.62 -1.64 5.61
C MET A 54 6.33 -0.88 5.32
N ILE A 55 6.40 0.44 5.11
CA ILE A 55 5.24 1.26 4.71
C ILE A 55 4.71 0.81 3.34
N ALA A 56 5.58 0.61 2.34
CA ALA A 56 5.19 0.16 1.01
C ALA A 56 4.46 -1.19 1.05
N ILE A 57 5.00 -2.16 1.80
CA ILE A 57 4.37 -3.47 2.01
C ILE A 57 3.02 -3.32 2.73
N GLY A 58 2.96 -2.47 3.76
CA GLY A 58 1.73 -2.17 4.49
C GLY A 58 0.64 -1.60 3.59
N LEU A 59 0.99 -0.70 2.66
CA LEU A 59 0.06 -0.15 1.68
C LEU A 59 -0.44 -1.22 0.71
N VAL A 60 0.44 -2.06 0.15
CA VAL A 60 0.03 -3.16 -0.73
C VAL A 60 -0.91 -4.13 0.00
N PHE A 61 -0.60 -4.47 1.25
CA PHE A 61 -1.47 -5.29 2.09
C PHE A 61 -2.82 -4.63 2.35
N LEU A 62 -2.86 -3.34 2.68
CA LEU A 62 -4.10 -2.58 2.87
C LEU A 62 -4.96 -2.54 1.61
N ALA A 63 -4.36 -2.34 0.44
CA ALA A 63 -5.06 -2.38 -0.83
C ALA A 63 -5.77 -3.73 -1.03
N TRP A 64 -5.07 -4.83 -0.75
CA TRP A 64 -5.63 -6.17 -0.83
C TRP A 64 -6.73 -6.42 0.21
N LEU A 65 -6.51 -6.00 1.46
CA LEU A 65 -7.48 -6.14 2.55
C LEU A 65 -8.78 -5.39 2.24
N ILE A 66 -8.70 -4.16 1.74
CA ILE A 66 -9.88 -3.37 1.34
C ILE A 66 -10.66 -4.06 0.24
N MET A 67 -9.96 -4.65 -0.74
CA MET A 67 -10.59 -5.40 -1.82
C MET A 67 -11.29 -6.67 -1.29
N LEU A 68 -10.62 -7.41 -0.39
CA LEU A 68 -11.18 -8.58 0.27
C LEU A 68 -12.43 -8.23 1.08
N LEU A 69 -12.37 -7.18 1.90
CA LEU A 69 -13.52 -6.69 2.66
C LEU A 69 -14.66 -6.23 1.75
N GLY A 70 -14.34 -5.59 0.62
CA GLY A 70 -15.32 -5.19 -0.39
C GLY A 70 -16.12 -6.36 -0.96
N VAL A 71 -15.48 -7.52 -1.09
CA VAL A 71 -16.12 -8.77 -1.55
C VAL A 71 -16.94 -9.40 -0.41
N LEU A 72 -16.36 -9.51 0.80
CA LEU A 72 -16.99 -10.20 1.93
C LEU A 72 -18.23 -9.48 2.48
N VAL A 73 -18.17 -8.15 2.63
CA VAL A 73 -19.24 -7.37 3.28
C VAL A 73 -20.50 -7.27 2.40
N ARG A 74 -20.38 -7.44 1.08
CA ARG A 74 -21.55 -7.48 0.19
C ARG A 74 -22.19 -8.86 0.06
N GLY A 75 -21.49 -9.91 0.50
CA GLY A 75 -21.99 -11.29 0.49
C GLY A 75 -22.82 -11.66 1.73
N MET A 76 -23.07 -10.72 2.66
CA MET A 76 -23.98 -10.84 3.80
C MET A 76 -25.33 -10.20 3.49
#